data_AF-A0A522X1W5-F1
#
_entry.id   AF-A0A522X1W5-F1
#
_cell.length_a   1.000
_cell.length_b   1.000
_cell.length_c   1.000
_cell.angle_alpha   90.00
_cell.angle_beta   90.00
_cell.angle_gamma   90.00
#
_symmetry.space_group_name_H-M   'P 1'
#
loop_
_entity.id
_entity.type
_entity.pdbx_description
1 polymer ?
#
loop_
_entity_poly.entity_id
_entity_poly.type
_entity_poly.pdbx_seq_one_letter_code
_entity_poly.pdbx_strand_id
1 'polypeptide(L)' 'VVASVLMSMGMMMVSPAIISLPFKIMLFVLADGWNLIIGSLTQSFYT' A
#
# COMPACT_ATOMS: atom_id res chain seq x y z
N VAL A 1 3.79 3.83 -9.18
CA VAL A 1 5.18 4.10 -8.75
C VAL A 1 6.04 2.84 -8.78
N VAL A 2 5.82 1.82 -7.94
CA VAL A 2 6.67 0.60 -7.94
C VAL A 2 6.69 -0.10 -9.30
N ALA A 3 5.54 -0.23 -9.98
CA ALA A 3 5.46 -0.84 -11.30
C ALA A 3 6.17 -0.03 -12.40
N SER A 4 6.08 1.30 -12.38
CA SER A 4 6.76 2.16 -13.36
C SER A 4 8.28 2.15 -13.17
N VAL A 5 8.75 2.04 -11.92
CA VAL A 5 10.19 1.84 -11.63
C VAL A 5 10.64 0.47 -12.14
N LEU A 6 9.89 -0.60 -11.90
CA LEU A 6 10.23 -1.94 -12.41
C LEU A 6 10.29 -1.99 -13.95
N MET A 7 9.32 -1.36 -14.61
CA MET A 7 9.28 -1.24 -16.06
C MET A 7 10.46 -0.42 -16.60
N SER A 8 10.87 0.64 -15.91
CA SER A 8 12.08 1.40 -16.27
C SER A 8 13.39 0.62 -16.09
N MET A 9 13.40 -0.40 -15.22
CA MET A 9 14.55 -1.31 -15.01
C MET A 9 14.59 -2.49 -16.01
N GLY A 10 13.66 -2.57 -16.97
CA GLY A 10 13.61 -3.66 -17.96
C GLY A 10 13.11 -5.01 -17.41
N MET A 11 12.64 -5.04 -16.16
CA MET A 11 12.19 -6.26 -15.48
C MET A 11 10.69 -6.48 -15.73
N MET A 12 10.33 -7.04 -16.90
CA MET A 12 8.92 -7.29 -17.25
C MET A 12 8.37 -8.62 -16.73
N MET A 13 9.22 -9.60 -16.41
CA MET A 13 8.79 -10.94 -16.00
C MET A 13 8.53 -11.09 -14.51
N VAL A 14 9.05 -10.18 -13.68
CA VAL A 14 8.77 -10.21 -12.24
C VAL A 14 7.48 -9.43 -11.98
N SER A 15 6.49 -10.09 -11.39
CA SER A 15 5.23 -9.44 -11.03
C SER A 15 5.49 -8.25 -10.09
N PRO A 16 5.17 -7.01 -10.49
CA PRO A 16 5.37 -5.82 -9.66
C PRO A 16 4.61 -5.89 -8.33
N ALA A 17 3.55 -6.72 -8.26
CA ALA A 17 2.74 -6.90 -7.07
C ALA A 17 3.56 -7.47 -5.90
N ILE A 18 4.40 -8.48 -6.15
CA ILE A 18 5.22 -9.15 -5.14
C ILE A 18 6.21 -8.16 -4.52
N ILE A 19 6.83 -7.34 -5.36
CA ILE A 19 7.80 -6.34 -4.93
C ILE A 19 7.11 -5.20 -4.17
N SER A 20 5.90 -4.80 -4.58
CA SER A 20 5.16 -3.72 -3.93
C SER A 20 4.57 -4.09 -2.55
N LEU A 21 4.36 -5.38 -2.28
CA LEU A 21 3.68 -5.87 -1.08
C LEU A 21 4.39 -5.45 0.24
N PRO A 22 5.70 -5.70 0.43
CA PRO A 22 6.38 -5.28 1.66
C PRO A 22 6.37 -3.75 1.85
N PHE A 23 6.49 -2.96 0.78
CA PHE A 23 6.42 -1.50 0.86
C PHE A 23 5.04 -1.00 1.28
N LYS A 24 3.97 -1.62 0.75
CA LYS A 24 2.59 -1.29 1.18
C LYS A 24 2.38 -1.57 2.66
N ILE A 25 2.85 -2.72 3.15
CA ILE A 25 2.72 -3.09 4.56
C ILE A 25 3.54 -2.13 5.44
N MET A 26 4.77 -1.80 5.05
CA MET A 26 5.60 -0.84 5.77
C MET A 26 4.93 0.54 5.86
N LEU A 27 4.45 1.09 4.75
CA LEU A 27 3.72 2.36 4.75
C LEU A 27 2.46 2.30 5.61
N PHE A 28 1.72 1.19 5.54
CA PHE A 28 0.49 1.02 6.30
C PHE A 28 0.74 1.00 7.81
N VAL A 29 1.83 0.37 8.27
CA VAL A 29 2.22 0.38 9.69
C VAL A 29 2.78 1.74 10.11
N LEU A 30 3.63 2.36 9.29
CA LEU A 30 4.22 3.68 9.60
C LEU A 30 3.17 4.79 9.70
N ALA A 31 2.10 4.71 8.90
CA ALA A 31 1.00 5.67 8.93
C ALA A 31 -0.07 5.35 9.98
N ASP A 32 0.15 4.36 10.85
CA ASP A 32 -0.86 3.85 11.81
C ASP A 32 -2.22 3.54 11.13
N GLY A 33 -2.16 2.86 9.99
CA GLY A 33 -3.28 2.69 9.08
C GLY A 33 -4.48 1.97 9.70
N TRP A 34 -4.27 1.09 10.68
CA TRP A 34 -5.38 0.41 11.38
C TRP A 34 -6.24 1.39 12.18
N ASN A 35 -5.63 2.31 12.94
CA ASN A 35 -6.36 3.32 13.69
C ASN A 35 -7.10 4.28 12.76
N LEU A 36 -6.47 4.67 11.64
CA LEU A 36 -7.12 5.53 10.64
C LEU A 36 -8.34 4.88 10.00
N ILE A 37 -8.25 3.58 9.64
CA ILE A 37 -9.38 2.85 9.04
C ILE A 37 -10.52 2.72 10.05
N ILE A 38 -10.23 2.26 11.27
CA ILE A 38 -11.25 2.06 12.31
C ILE A 38 -11.87 3.40 12.71
N GLY A 39 -11.07 4.45 12.89
CA GLY A 39 -11.55 5.81 13.17
C GLY A 39 -12.46 6.33 12.06
N SER A 40 -12.08 6.14 10.79
CA SER A 40 -12.90 6.57 9.65
C SER A 40 -14.21 5.78 9.54
N LEU A 41 -14.16 4.46 9.78
CA LEU A 41 -15.35 3.61 9.78
C LEU A 41 -16.31 4.01 10.89
N THR A 42 -15.83 4.16 12.13
CA THR A 42 -16.68 4.57 13.25
C THR A 42 -17.33 5.93 13.00
N GLN A 43 -16.58 6.94 12.56
CA GLN A 43 -17.13 8.25 12.20
C GLN A 43 -18.22 8.16 11.11
N SER A 44 -18.03 7.29 10.12
CA SER A 44 -19.00 7.08 9.03
C SER A 44 -20.31 6.44 9.48
N PHE A 45 -20.34 5.70 10.59
CA PHE A 45 -21.55 5.03 11.08
C PHE A 45 -22.30 5.83 12.16
N TYR A 46 -21.64 6.78 12.81
CA TYR A 46 -22.26 7.65 13.83
C TYR A 46 -22.84 8.96 13.26
N THR A 47 -22.55 9.31 12.00
CA THR A 47 -23.18 10.41 11.26
C THR A 47 -24.25 9.86 10.34
#